data_AF-A0A956R5Z3-F1
#
_entry.id   AF-A0A956R5Z3-F1
#
_cell.length_a   1.000
_cell.length_b   1.000
_cell.length_c   1.000
_cell.angle_alpha   90.00
_cell.angle_beta   90.00
_cell.angle_gamma   90.00
#
_symmetry.space_group_name_H-M   'P 1'
#
loop_
_entity.id
_entity.type
_entity.pdbx_description
1 polymer ?
#
loop_
_entity_poly.entity_id
_entity_poly.type
_entity_poly.pdbx_seq_one_letter_code
_entity_poly.pdbx_strand_id
1 'polypeptide(L)'
;MRIDAWRGLGRSLVLAGPCLGALACAPPCYDDGVLQGGGGCPEGGGSGSSTTTESSTSTTQTNAEGSGESGIVTAEGSGGSTTGVECPGLAELLTPQTRTFELVVEQSGNMSVDLDGVSRYDAVAAALFDPMDGVVALQDDTRFGMVVYHGLQAGCPITEMEPPQAMASGPLAALMANNPPVGSNPAPEGLAVAVTELEADMASGDKTLVLLMGNEPGSCAIQTPINAIQLATTRQDTVDAITAAYAAGFPTLVISVGEVIDPAFLQLAANEGIGHQAGDPDAPYWVATDREQLRMAAAEITATHRACDFPIDDPISDELAPSCQVLVNGAPLMYEDPDGWDLPDPQTLQLQGAACDSIQNGLVAIDMTCDCDA
;
A
#
# COMPACT_ATOMS: atom_id res chain seq x y z
N MET A 1 31.92 23.62 -1.74
CA MET A 1 32.31 24.70 -2.66
C MET A 1 31.03 25.46 -2.99
N ARG A 2 30.88 26.68 -2.49
CA ARG A 2 29.64 27.48 -2.58
C ARG A 2 29.45 27.99 -4.01
N ILE A 3 28.26 27.83 -4.56
CA ILE A 3 27.82 28.52 -5.78
C ILE A 3 26.54 29.27 -5.44
N ASP A 4 26.62 30.59 -5.61
CA ASP A 4 25.58 31.57 -5.33
C ASP A 4 24.43 31.49 -6.34
N ALA A 5 23.20 31.58 -5.81
CA ALA A 5 21.96 31.60 -6.56
C ALA A 5 21.71 32.97 -7.22
N TRP A 6 21.47 32.94 -8.52
CA TRP A 6 20.99 34.06 -9.33
C TRP A 6 19.46 34.20 -9.16
N ARG A 7 19.00 35.35 -8.68
CA ARG A 7 17.58 35.76 -8.68
C ARG A 7 17.29 36.58 -9.94
N GLY A 8 16.48 36.05 -10.84
CA GLY A 8 15.92 36.76 -11.99
C GLY A 8 14.39 36.77 -11.94
N LEU A 9 13.81 37.90 -11.54
CA LEU A 9 12.38 38.19 -11.62
C LEU A 9 11.96 38.34 -13.09
N GLY A 10 11.01 37.50 -13.55
CA GLY A 10 10.39 37.59 -14.87
C GLY A 10 8.87 37.46 -14.75
N ARG A 11 8.19 38.59 -14.90
CA ARG A 11 6.74 38.80 -14.77
C ARG A 11 5.89 38.01 -15.77
N SER A 12 4.69 37.66 -15.28
CA SER A 12 3.53 37.16 -16.02
C SER A 12 3.16 37.99 -17.26
N LEU A 13 2.80 37.28 -18.33
CA LEU A 13 1.95 37.79 -19.39
C LEU A 13 0.91 36.71 -19.72
N VAL A 14 -0.30 36.86 -19.20
CA VAL A 14 -1.46 36.03 -19.53
C VAL A 14 -2.10 36.65 -20.78
N LEU A 15 -2.05 35.92 -21.90
CA LEU A 15 -2.80 36.22 -23.12
C LEU A 15 -4.02 35.29 -23.17
N ALA A 16 -5.19 35.84 -22.86
CA ALA A 16 -6.47 35.19 -23.11
C ALA A 16 -6.83 35.32 -24.60
N GLY A 17 -7.11 34.19 -25.25
CA GLY A 17 -7.65 34.10 -26.60
C GLY A 17 -8.76 33.04 -26.67
N PRO A 18 -9.81 33.22 -27.49
CA PRO A 18 -11.07 32.50 -27.36
C PRO A 18 -11.05 31.11 -28.00
N CYS A 19 -11.56 30.11 -27.29
CA CYS A 19 -11.91 28.81 -27.87
C CYS A 19 -13.32 28.87 -28.48
N LEU A 20 -13.41 28.61 -29.78
CA LEU A 20 -14.64 28.34 -30.52
C LEU A 20 -14.80 26.82 -30.68
N GLY A 21 -15.80 26.29 -29.96
CA GLY A 21 -16.69 25.16 -30.29
C GLY A 21 -16.15 23.86 -30.89
N ALA A 22 -16.29 22.76 -30.13
CA ALA A 22 -16.94 21.54 -30.62
C ALA A 22 -17.38 20.65 -29.45
N LEU A 23 -18.54 20.01 -29.62
CA LEU A 23 -19.32 19.17 -28.71
C LEU A 23 -18.56 17.95 -28.15
N ALA A 24 -18.59 17.74 -26.83
CA ALA A 24 -18.62 16.42 -26.18
C ALA A 24 -19.02 16.56 -24.69
N CYS A 25 -19.65 15.53 -24.15
CA CYS A 25 -20.55 15.53 -22.99
C CYS A 25 -19.97 16.01 -21.65
N ALA A 26 -20.79 16.73 -20.88
CA ALA A 26 -20.53 17.08 -19.49
C ALA A 26 -20.81 15.87 -18.57
N PRO A 27 -19.98 15.62 -17.54
CA PRO A 27 -20.26 14.62 -16.51
C PRO A 27 -21.43 15.06 -15.61
N PRO A 28 -22.16 14.10 -14.99
CA PRO A 28 -23.28 14.40 -14.10
C PRO A 28 -22.81 15.23 -12.91
N CYS A 29 -23.60 16.25 -12.55
CA CYS A 29 -23.33 17.10 -11.40
C CYS A 29 -23.29 16.25 -10.12
N TYR A 30 -22.13 16.18 -9.50
CA TYR A 30 -21.94 15.63 -8.16
C TYR A 30 -22.20 16.76 -7.16
N ASP A 31 -23.22 16.60 -6.32
CA ASP A 31 -23.52 17.48 -5.19
C ASP A 31 -22.78 16.91 -3.97
N ASP A 32 -21.65 17.51 -3.60
CA ASP A 32 -20.79 17.08 -2.50
C ASP A 32 -21.14 17.76 -1.16
N GLY A 33 -22.26 18.50 -1.09
CA GLY A 33 -22.86 18.88 0.18
C GLY A 33 -22.04 19.84 1.07
N VAL A 34 -21.01 20.51 0.56
CA VAL A 34 -20.18 21.43 1.36
C VAL A 34 -20.22 22.86 0.78
N LEU A 35 -20.88 23.74 1.55
CA LEU A 35 -21.03 25.20 1.41
C LEU A 35 -22.13 25.70 0.45
N GLN A 36 -23.34 25.82 1.02
CA GLN A 36 -24.46 26.58 0.46
C GLN A 36 -24.11 28.06 0.30
N GLY A 37 -24.08 28.51 -0.95
CA GLY A 37 -23.88 29.91 -1.33
C GLY A 37 -24.41 30.25 -2.72
N GLY A 38 -25.67 29.90 -3.01
CA GLY A 38 -26.50 30.57 -4.02
C GLY A 38 -26.19 30.31 -5.50
N GLY A 39 -26.95 29.39 -6.12
CA GLY A 39 -27.03 29.25 -7.58
C GLY A 39 -27.92 28.07 -7.98
N GLY A 40 -29.23 28.30 -8.12
CA GLY A 40 -30.22 27.25 -8.36
C GLY A 40 -30.14 26.62 -9.76
N CYS A 41 -30.33 25.31 -9.83
CA CYS A 41 -30.64 24.59 -11.06
C CYS A 41 -32.14 24.72 -11.40
N PRO A 42 -32.53 24.91 -12.68
CA PRO A 42 -33.92 25.09 -13.06
C PRO A 42 -34.72 23.78 -13.04
N GLU A 43 -35.87 23.80 -12.38
CA GLU A 43 -36.90 22.77 -12.48
C GLU A 43 -37.59 22.81 -13.85
N GLY A 44 -37.71 21.65 -14.48
CA GLY A 44 -38.62 21.39 -15.60
C GLY A 44 -38.40 19.96 -16.06
N GLY A 45 -39.38 19.11 -16.29
CA GLY A 45 -40.83 19.24 -16.44
C GLY A 45 -41.25 17.99 -17.22
N GLY A 46 -42.22 17.22 -16.70
CA GLY A 46 -42.45 15.84 -17.12
C GLY A 46 -43.21 15.60 -18.42
N SER A 47 -43.25 14.31 -18.81
CA SER A 47 -44.29 13.59 -19.58
C SER A 47 -43.65 12.24 -19.97
N GLY A 48 -44.13 11.05 -19.62
CA GLY A 48 -45.49 10.55 -19.53
C GLY A 48 -45.67 9.49 -20.63
N SER A 49 -45.92 8.23 -20.27
CA SER A 49 -46.93 7.37 -20.94
C SER A 49 -46.90 5.94 -20.38
N SER A 50 -48.11 5.46 -20.10
CA SER A 50 -48.50 4.16 -19.56
C SER A 50 -48.31 2.98 -20.51
N THR A 51 -48.14 1.78 -19.97
CA THR A 51 -48.97 0.64 -20.41
C THR A 51 -49.14 -0.37 -19.29
N THR A 52 -50.40 -0.74 -19.10
CA THR A 52 -50.97 -1.71 -18.16
C THR A 52 -50.78 -3.14 -18.66
N THR A 53 -50.74 -4.13 -17.76
CA THR A 53 -51.51 -5.38 -17.85
C THR A 53 -51.55 -6.06 -16.47
N GLU A 54 -52.76 -6.26 -15.96
CA GLU A 54 -53.09 -7.00 -14.74
C GLU A 54 -53.38 -8.48 -15.02
N SER A 55 -53.04 -9.36 -14.08
CA SER A 55 -53.82 -10.55 -13.63
C SER A 55 -53.02 -11.25 -12.54
N SER A 56 -53.45 -11.23 -11.26
CA SER A 56 -54.36 -12.22 -10.62
C SER A 56 -53.85 -13.67 -10.80
N THR A 57 -53.61 -14.54 -9.80
CA THR A 57 -54.36 -14.81 -8.56
C THR A 57 -53.61 -15.87 -7.71
N SER A 58 -54.00 -15.98 -6.42
CA SER A 58 -54.09 -17.23 -5.62
C SER A 58 -52.91 -17.68 -4.73
N THR A 59 -53.00 -17.27 -3.46
CA THR A 59 -52.96 -18.07 -2.21
C THR A 59 -52.70 -19.59 -2.30
N THR A 60 -51.87 -20.12 -1.40
CA THR A 60 -52.24 -21.16 -0.38
C THR A 60 -51.08 -21.40 0.61
N GLN A 61 -51.39 -21.30 1.91
CA GLN A 61 -50.62 -21.74 3.07
C GLN A 61 -50.58 -23.28 3.18
N THR A 62 -49.53 -23.85 3.80
CA THR A 62 -49.69 -24.82 4.91
C THR A 62 -48.37 -25.05 5.67
N ASN A 63 -48.51 -25.10 7.00
CA ASN A 63 -47.52 -25.47 8.02
C ASN A 63 -47.17 -26.97 8.03
N ALA A 64 -45.98 -27.31 8.54
CA ALA A 64 -45.65 -28.49 9.36
C ALA A 64 -44.23 -28.25 9.95
N GLU A 65 -44.02 -28.00 11.24
CA GLU A 65 -43.98 -28.91 12.41
C GLU A 65 -42.93 -30.05 12.34
N GLY A 66 -42.01 -30.03 13.32
CA GLY A 66 -41.05 -31.09 13.69
C GLY A 66 -39.72 -30.49 14.18
N SER A 67 -39.51 -30.24 15.48
CA SER A 67 -38.98 -31.19 16.50
C SER A 67 -37.62 -31.78 16.08
N GLY A 68 -36.49 -31.61 16.77
CA GLY A 68 -36.12 -30.99 18.03
C GLY A 68 -34.86 -31.73 18.50
N GLU A 69 -33.77 -31.04 18.83
CA GLU A 69 -32.71 -31.65 19.66
C GLU A 69 -31.82 -30.61 20.34
N SER A 70 -31.54 -30.93 21.60
CA SER A 70 -30.81 -30.18 22.63
C SER A 70 -29.36 -29.88 22.25
N GLY A 71 -28.86 -28.72 22.67
CA GLY A 71 -27.43 -28.43 22.60
C GLY A 71 -27.03 -27.12 23.29
N ILE A 72 -26.97 -27.17 24.62
CA ILE A 72 -26.09 -26.38 25.51
C ILE A 72 -26.05 -24.86 25.28
N VAL A 73 -26.86 -24.17 26.07
CA VAL A 73 -26.72 -22.74 26.39
C VAL A 73 -25.44 -22.55 27.21
N THR A 74 -24.40 -21.95 26.64
CA THR A 74 -23.27 -21.40 27.40
C THR A 74 -23.72 -20.10 28.05
N ALA A 75 -23.90 -20.19 29.36
CA ALA A 75 -23.91 -19.15 30.38
C ALA A 75 -24.01 -17.69 29.89
N GLU A 76 -25.20 -17.13 30.08
CA GLU A 76 -25.39 -15.69 30.27
C GLU A 76 -24.56 -15.24 31.48
N GLY A 77 -23.50 -14.48 31.19
CA GLY A 77 -22.71 -13.74 32.17
C GLY A 77 -23.59 -12.69 32.83
N SER A 78 -23.97 -12.99 34.06
CA SER A 78 -24.73 -12.19 35.00
C SER A 78 -24.31 -10.71 35.03
N GLY A 79 -25.26 -9.83 34.72
CA GLY A 79 -25.18 -8.41 35.02
C GLY A 79 -25.06 -8.17 36.52
N GLY A 80 -23.87 -7.76 36.94
CA GLY A 80 -23.61 -7.14 38.24
C GLY A 80 -23.02 -5.77 37.99
N SER A 81 -23.88 -4.74 37.92
CA SER A 81 -23.46 -3.34 37.92
C SER A 81 -22.94 -2.99 39.32
N THR A 82 -21.75 -3.48 39.66
CA THR A 82 -20.93 -2.86 40.70
C THR A 82 -20.31 -1.63 40.09
N THR A 83 -20.48 -0.47 40.73
CA THR A 83 -19.79 0.79 40.41
C THR A 83 -18.29 0.70 40.74
N GLY A 84 -17.65 -0.40 40.39
CA GLY A 84 -16.21 -0.53 40.40
C GLY A 84 -15.67 0.34 39.29
N VAL A 85 -14.67 1.15 39.62
CA VAL A 85 -13.90 1.90 38.63
C VAL A 85 -13.26 0.83 37.74
N GLU A 86 -13.70 0.70 36.49
CA GLU A 86 -12.97 -0.13 35.51
C GLU A 86 -11.61 0.54 35.31
N CYS A 87 -10.55 -0.21 35.61
CA CYS A 87 -9.20 0.26 35.41
C CYS A 87 -8.86 0.24 33.92
N PRO A 88 -8.09 1.22 33.43
CA PRO A 88 -7.53 1.16 32.09
C PRO A 88 -6.79 -0.16 31.88
N GLY A 89 -7.01 -0.78 30.73
CA GLY A 89 -6.37 -2.02 30.32
C GLY A 89 -6.34 -2.14 28.81
N LEU A 90 -5.47 -3.04 28.33
CA LEU A 90 -5.35 -3.38 26.92
C LEU A 90 -5.27 -4.90 26.83
N ALA A 91 -5.96 -5.50 25.87
CA ALA A 91 -5.84 -6.92 25.56
C ALA A 91 -5.88 -7.07 24.03
N GLU A 92 -4.71 -7.17 23.42
CA GLU A 92 -4.55 -7.21 21.96
C GLU A 92 -3.99 -8.56 21.53
N LEU A 93 -4.64 -9.19 20.55
CA LEU A 93 -4.19 -10.46 19.98
C LEU A 93 -3.74 -10.24 18.54
N LEU A 94 -2.44 -10.11 18.34
CA LEU A 94 -1.85 -9.95 17.02
C LEU A 94 -1.73 -11.29 16.32
N THR A 95 -2.59 -11.51 15.34
CA THR A 95 -2.53 -12.69 14.48
C THR A 95 -1.42 -12.53 13.41
N PRO A 96 -0.76 -13.63 12.99
CA PRO A 96 0.08 -13.59 11.80
C PRO A 96 -0.72 -13.06 10.61
N GLN A 97 -0.30 -11.91 10.08
CA GLN A 97 -0.81 -11.39 8.82
C GLN A 97 0.14 -11.87 7.73
N THR A 98 -0.37 -12.71 6.83
CA THR A 98 0.38 -13.08 5.62
C THR A 98 0.38 -11.87 4.69
N ARG A 99 1.51 -11.16 4.62
CA ARG A 99 1.67 -10.07 3.67
C ARG A 99 1.85 -10.60 2.26
N THR A 100 1.41 -9.80 1.30
CA THR A 100 1.60 -10.08 -0.12
C THR A 100 2.38 -8.96 -0.77
N PHE A 101 3.49 -9.30 -1.42
CA PHE A 101 4.22 -8.35 -2.27
C PHE A 101 4.07 -8.73 -3.74
N GLU A 102 3.68 -7.77 -4.56
CA GLU A 102 3.68 -7.90 -6.01
C GLU A 102 4.86 -7.11 -6.57
N LEU A 103 5.84 -7.85 -7.09
CA LEU A 103 7.07 -7.27 -7.63
C LEU A 103 6.81 -6.79 -9.07
N VAL A 104 6.87 -5.49 -9.31
CA VAL A 104 6.67 -4.87 -10.63
C VAL A 104 8.04 -4.53 -11.21
N VAL A 105 8.57 -5.44 -12.01
CA VAL A 105 9.96 -5.40 -12.47
C VAL A 105 10.03 -4.91 -13.92
N GLU A 106 10.70 -3.78 -14.12
CA GLU A 106 11.02 -3.30 -15.46
C GLU A 106 11.93 -4.31 -16.20
N GLN A 107 11.60 -4.59 -17.47
CA GLN A 107 12.36 -5.45 -18.37
C GLN A 107 12.85 -4.66 -19.59
N SER A 108 13.00 -3.35 -19.53
CA SER A 108 13.43 -2.54 -20.69
C SER A 108 14.89 -2.81 -21.08
N GLY A 109 15.30 -2.37 -22.27
CA GLY A 109 16.71 -2.47 -22.70
C GLY A 109 17.70 -1.79 -21.73
N ASN A 110 17.27 -0.81 -20.92
CA ASN A 110 18.13 -0.18 -19.92
C ASN A 110 18.47 -1.10 -18.75
N MET A 111 17.74 -2.20 -18.57
CA MET A 111 18.05 -3.23 -17.59
C MET A 111 19.21 -4.14 -18.04
N SER A 112 19.67 -4.02 -19.30
CA SER A 112 20.92 -4.64 -19.77
C SER A 112 22.18 -3.85 -19.42
N VAL A 113 22.05 -2.63 -18.89
CA VAL A 113 23.20 -1.79 -18.51
C VAL A 113 23.94 -2.42 -17.33
N ASP A 114 25.26 -2.26 -17.30
CA ASP A 114 26.13 -2.77 -16.23
C ASP A 114 25.83 -2.09 -14.88
N LEU A 115 25.78 -2.91 -13.83
CA LEU A 115 25.68 -2.55 -12.41
C LEU A 115 26.60 -3.49 -11.64
N ASP A 116 27.77 -3.00 -11.25
CA ASP A 116 28.79 -3.78 -10.52
C ASP A 116 29.21 -5.08 -11.25
N GLY A 117 29.41 -5.00 -12.57
CA GLY A 117 29.93 -6.11 -13.39
C GLY A 117 28.89 -7.14 -13.85
N VAL A 118 27.60 -6.92 -13.57
CA VAL A 118 26.46 -7.70 -14.11
C VAL A 118 25.41 -6.75 -14.69
N SER A 119 24.44 -7.27 -15.45
CA SER A 119 23.34 -6.41 -15.87
C SER A 119 22.47 -5.97 -14.67
N ARG A 120 21.83 -4.80 -14.74
CA ARG A 120 20.85 -4.38 -13.73
C ARG A 120 19.76 -5.42 -13.49
N TYR A 121 19.32 -6.11 -14.55
CA TYR A 121 18.34 -7.19 -14.45
C TYR A 121 18.87 -8.39 -13.66
N ASP A 122 20.11 -8.82 -13.95
CA ASP A 122 20.76 -9.90 -13.20
C ASP A 122 21.04 -9.50 -11.75
N ALA A 123 21.36 -8.23 -11.49
CA ALA A 123 21.50 -7.70 -10.14
C ALA A 123 20.18 -7.76 -9.36
N VAL A 124 19.06 -7.37 -9.98
CA VAL A 124 17.72 -7.53 -9.39
C VAL A 124 17.42 -9.00 -9.11
N ALA A 125 17.64 -9.89 -10.07
CA ALA A 125 17.42 -11.32 -9.87
C ALA A 125 18.26 -11.86 -8.70
N ALA A 126 19.53 -11.47 -8.58
CA ALA A 126 20.38 -11.87 -7.47
C ALA A 126 19.86 -11.33 -6.13
N ALA A 127 19.48 -10.06 -6.05
CA ALA A 127 18.96 -9.46 -4.81
C ALA A 127 17.61 -10.04 -4.37
N LEU A 128 16.76 -10.47 -5.30
CA LEU A 128 15.47 -11.08 -4.97
C LEU A 128 15.59 -12.55 -4.57
N PHE A 129 16.48 -13.31 -5.21
CA PHE A 129 16.51 -14.78 -5.13
C PHE A 129 17.78 -15.36 -4.50
N ASP A 130 18.64 -14.55 -3.87
CA ASP A 130 19.74 -15.09 -3.08
C ASP A 130 19.18 -16.03 -1.99
N PRO A 131 19.68 -17.27 -1.87
CA PRO A 131 19.14 -18.25 -0.94
C PRO A 131 19.41 -17.93 0.54
N MET A 132 20.36 -17.02 0.83
CA MET A 132 20.73 -16.64 2.20
C MET A 132 20.05 -15.35 2.62
N ASP A 133 19.93 -14.38 1.73
CA ASP A 133 19.46 -13.04 2.08
C ASP A 133 18.62 -12.34 1.00
N GLY A 134 18.17 -13.09 0.00
CA GLY A 134 17.24 -12.58 -1.00
C GLY A 134 15.87 -12.33 -0.40
N VAL A 135 15.14 -11.35 -0.94
CA VAL A 135 13.79 -11.00 -0.47
C VAL A 135 12.84 -12.18 -0.42
N VAL A 136 12.88 -13.03 -1.44
CA VAL A 136 11.95 -14.15 -1.55
C VAL A 136 12.36 -15.32 -0.63
N ALA A 137 13.44 -15.19 0.15
CA ALA A 137 13.73 -16.12 1.25
C ALA A 137 12.64 -16.08 2.34
N LEU A 138 11.88 -14.97 2.45
CA LEU A 138 10.76 -14.82 3.40
C LEU A 138 9.45 -15.49 2.96
N GLN A 139 9.47 -16.26 1.87
CA GLN A 139 8.31 -16.90 1.25
C GLN A 139 7.54 -17.91 2.12
N ASP A 140 8.07 -18.27 3.29
CA ASP A 140 7.39 -19.15 4.26
C ASP A 140 6.25 -18.40 4.97
N ASP A 141 6.42 -17.11 5.24
CA ASP A 141 5.45 -16.26 5.97
C ASP A 141 4.86 -15.13 5.10
N THR A 142 5.39 -14.98 3.87
CA THR A 142 5.03 -13.93 2.92
C THR A 142 4.66 -14.52 1.57
N ARG A 143 3.68 -13.94 0.90
CA ARG A 143 3.33 -14.27 -0.48
C ARG A 143 4.04 -13.31 -1.42
N PHE A 144 4.58 -13.85 -2.50
CA PHE A 144 5.19 -13.06 -3.56
C PHE A 144 4.53 -13.39 -4.89
N GLY A 145 4.20 -12.34 -5.64
CA GLY A 145 3.90 -12.39 -7.06
C GLY A 145 4.85 -11.48 -7.82
N MET A 146 4.83 -11.55 -9.15
CA MET A 146 5.65 -10.69 -9.98
C MET A 146 5.00 -10.43 -11.33
N VAL A 147 5.07 -9.18 -11.77
CA VAL A 147 4.87 -8.76 -13.16
C VAL A 147 6.21 -8.25 -13.70
N VAL A 148 6.74 -8.92 -14.72
CA VAL A 148 7.81 -8.35 -15.55
C VAL A 148 7.18 -7.66 -16.76
N TYR A 149 7.64 -6.44 -17.08
CA TYR A 149 7.00 -5.65 -18.14
C TYR A 149 7.99 -4.92 -19.04
N HIS A 150 7.62 -4.78 -20.32
CA HIS A 150 8.30 -3.92 -21.27
C HIS A 150 7.35 -3.45 -22.39
N GLY A 151 7.84 -2.59 -23.29
CA GLY A 151 7.08 -2.13 -24.44
C GLY A 151 7.80 -2.38 -25.77
N LEU A 152 7.03 -2.79 -26.79
CA LEU A 152 7.46 -2.86 -28.19
C LEU A 152 6.46 -2.11 -29.09
N GLN A 153 6.86 -1.75 -30.31
CA GLN A 153 5.96 -1.09 -31.27
C GLN A 153 4.70 -1.91 -31.60
N ALA A 154 4.79 -3.25 -31.52
CA ALA A 154 3.71 -4.16 -31.89
C ALA A 154 2.84 -4.64 -30.70
N GLY A 155 3.18 -4.24 -29.47
CA GLY A 155 2.48 -4.65 -28.26
C GLY A 155 2.97 -3.85 -27.06
N CYS A 156 2.05 -3.27 -26.31
CA CYS A 156 2.37 -2.49 -25.12
C CYS A 156 1.18 -2.42 -24.14
N PRO A 157 1.41 -2.71 -22.84
CA PRO A 157 2.62 -3.36 -22.33
C PRO A 157 2.65 -4.81 -22.81
N ILE A 158 3.85 -5.39 -22.91
CA ILE A 158 4.02 -6.83 -22.96
C ILE A 158 4.40 -7.23 -21.54
N THR A 159 3.63 -8.13 -20.96
CA THR A 159 3.80 -8.60 -19.59
C THR A 159 3.86 -10.11 -19.55
N GLU A 160 4.70 -10.61 -18.65
CA GLU A 160 4.69 -11.98 -18.17
C GLU A 160 4.58 -11.91 -16.65
N MET A 161 3.84 -12.82 -16.04
CA MET A 161 3.53 -12.72 -14.63
C MET A 161 3.43 -14.08 -13.95
N GLU A 162 3.64 -14.08 -12.64
CA GLU A 162 3.34 -15.18 -11.75
C GLU A 162 2.47 -14.64 -10.60
N PRO A 163 1.29 -15.23 -10.36
CA PRO A 163 0.36 -14.75 -9.34
C PRO A 163 0.96 -14.82 -7.92
N PRO A 164 0.51 -13.97 -7.00
CA PRO A 164 0.92 -14.03 -5.60
C PRO A 164 0.70 -15.40 -4.94
N GLN A 165 1.78 -16.02 -4.47
CA GLN A 165 1.71 -17.29 -3.75
C GLN A 165 2.81 -17.40 -2.69
N ALA A 166 2.60 -18.30 -1.71
CA ALA A 166 3.67 -18.73 -0.82
C ALA A 166 4.66 -19.62 -1.61
N MET A 167 5.89 -19.75 -1.11
CA MET A 167 6.94 -20.56 -1.77
C MET A 167 7.24 -20.18 -3.23
N ALA A 168 7.12 -18.89 -3.58
CA ALA A 168 7.20 -18.41 -4.96
C ALA A 168 8.63 -18.30 -5.54
N SER A 169 9.70 -18.48 -4.75
CA SER A 169 11.09 -18.27 -5.19
C SER A 169 11.44 -19.01 -6.49
N GLY A 170 11.05 -20.28 -6.61
CA GLY A 170 11.34 -21.08 -7.81
C GLY A 170 10.63 -20.56 -9.08
N PRO A 171 9.29 -20.45 -9.07
CA PRO A 171 8.53 -19.86 -10.17
C PRO A 171 8.99 -18.45 -10.56
N LEU A 172 9.22 -17.57 -9.59
CA LEU A 172 9.66 -16.19 -9.84
C LEU A 172 11.07 -16.11 -10.46
N ALA A 173 12.01 -16.92 -9.97
CA ALA A 173 13.34 -17.00 -10.57
C ALA A 173 13.27 -17.53 -12.01
N ALA A 174 12.39 -18.49 -12.29
CA ALA A 174 12.16 -19.00 -13.64
C ALA A 174 11.50 -17.94 -14.55
N LEU A 175 10.57 -17.15 -14.02
CA LEU A 175 9.94 -16.03 -14.74
C LEU A 175 11.00 -15.04 -15.21
N MET A 176 11.88 -14.56 -14.32
CA MET A 176 12.95 -13.63 -14.69
C MET A 176 13.94 -14.25 -15.68
N ALA A 177 14.39 -15.48 -15.45
CA ALA A 177 15.38 -16.14 -16.31
C ALA A 177 14.89 -16.32 -17.76
N ASN A 178 13.58 -16.51 -17.96
CA ASN A 178 12.98 -16.70 -19.28
C ASN A 178 12.64 -15.38 -20.00
N ASN A 179 12.74 -14.24 -19.30
CA ASN A 179 12.32 -12.93 -19.78
C ASN A 179 13.47 -11.91 -19.73
N PRO A 180 14.46 -12.01 -20.62
CA PRO A 180 15.60 -11.10 -20.63
C PRO A 180 15.21 -9.66 -21.04
N PRO A 181 15.93 -8.63 -20.59
CA PRO A 181 15.69 -7.23 -20.93
C PRO A 181 15.52 -6.92 -22.43
N VAL A 182 14.47 -6.20 -22.80
CA VAL A 182 14.19 -5.74 -24.17
C VAL A 182 13.22 -4.55 -24.19
N GLY A 183 13.28 -3.72 -25.24
CA GLY A 183 12.24 -2.71 -25.48
C GLY A 183 12.27 -1.51 -24.53
N SER A 184 11.12 -0.88 -24.36
CA SER A 184 10.92 0.34 -23.55
C SER A 184 10.34 0.05 -22.16
N ASN A 185 10.25 1.09 -21.32
CA ASN A 185 9.70 1.05 -19.96
C ASN A 185 8.30 1.70 -19.89
N PRO A 186 7.19 1.03 -20.27
CA PRO A 186 5.83 1.53 -20.09
C PRO A 186 5.36 1.31 -18.64
N ALA A 187 5.95 2.03 -17.69
CA ALA A 187 5.70 1.85 -16.25
C ALA A 187 4.22 2.00 -15.85
N PRO A 188 3.46 3.02 -16.34
CA PRO A 188 2.05 3.18 -15.97
C PRO A 188 1.22 1.94 -16.29
N GLU A 189 1.44 1.35 -17.48
CA GLU A 189 0.68 0.18 -17.89
C GLU A 189 1.15 -1.11 -17.22
N GLY A 190 2.44 -1.23 -16.88
CA GLY A 190 2.95 -2.33 -16.05
C GLY A 190 2.31 -2.35 -14.66
N LEU A 191 2.22 -1.18 -14.02
CA LEU A 191 1.53 -1.01 -12.72
C LEU A 191 0.05 -1.38 -12.79
N ALA A 192 -0.66 -0.94 -13.84
CA ALA A 192 -2.08 -1.27 -14.00
C ALA A 192 -2.35 -2.78 -14.11
N VAL A 193 -1.45 -3.53 -14.75
CA VAL A 193 -1.52 -5.00 -14.80
C VAL A 193 -1.31 -5.61 -13.41
N ALA A 194 -0.31 -5.14 -12.67
CA ALA A 194 -0.04 -5.62 -11.30
C ALA A 194 -1.20 -5.34 -10.33
N VAL A 195 -1.83 -4.16 -10.43
CA VAL A 195 -3.06 -3.83 -9.68
C VAL A 195 -4.18 -4.82 -9.99
N THR A 196 -4.42 -5.12 -11.28
CA THR A 196 -5.46 -6.08 -11.69
C THR A 196 -5.21 -7.47 -11.10
N GLU A 197 -3.95 -7.89 -11.04
CA GLU A 197 -3.57 -9.18 -10.43
C GLU A 197 -3.81 -9.19 -8.91
N LEU A 198 -3.43 -8.12 -8.21
CA LEU A 198 -3.67 -8.00 -6.78
C LEU A 198 -5.16 -7.93 -6.41
N GLU A 199 -6.00 -7.33 -7.25
CA GLU A 199 -7.47 -7.34 -7.09
C GLU A 199 -8.06 -8.74 -7.29
N ALA A 200 -7.46 -9.55 -8.16
CA ALA A 200 -7.89 -10.93 -8.41
C ALA A 200 -7.47 -11.90 -7.29
N ASP A 201 -6.39 -11.61 -6.57
CA ASP A 201 -5.98 -12.40 -5.41
C ASP A 201 -6.98 -12.25 -4.26
N MET A 202 -7.62 -13.34 -3.85
CA MET A 202 -8.61 -13.33 -2.77
C MET A 202 -7.98 -13.56 -1.38
N ALA A 203 -6.66 -13.61 -1.29
CA ALA A 203 -5.98 -13.76 0.00
C ALA A 203 -6.19 -12.52 0.89
N SER A 204 -6.36 -12.78 2.18
CA SER A 204 -6.38 -11.75 3.21
C SER A 204 -4.97 -11.25 3.55
N GLY A 205 -4.89 -10.09 4.17
CA GLY A 205 -3.64 -9.46 4.59
C GLY A 205 -3.27 -8.28 3.70
N ASP A 206 -2.31 -7.49 4.17
CA ASP A 206 -1.84 -6.31 3.44
C ASP A 206 -1.16 -6.73 2.13
N LYS A 207 -1.41 -5.94 1.08
CA LYS A 207 -0.84 -6.15 -0.25
C LYS A 207 -0.09 -4.90 -0.69
N THR A 208 1.15 -5.08 -1.12
CA THR A 208 2.05 -3.97 -1.48
C THR A 208 2.68 -4.21 -2.84
N LEU A 209 2.74 -3.17 -3.65
CA LEU A 209 3.48 -3.17 -4.91
C LEU A 209 4.92 -2.73 -4.66
N VAL A 210 5.88 -3.40 -5.28
CA VAL A 210 7.29 -2.97 -5.28
C VAL A 210 7.70 -2.70 -6.71
N LEU A 211 7.84 -1.43 -7.08
CA LEU A 211 8.20 -0.98 -8.41
C LEU A 211 9.73 -0.87 -8.54
N LEU A 212 10.33 -1.69 -9.41
CA LEU A 212 11.76 -1.68 -9.71
C LEU A 212 12.00 -1.14 -11.12
N MET A 213 12.61 0.04 -11.21
CA MET A 213 12.89 0.71 -12.49
C MET A 213 14.38 0.95 -12.69
N GLY A 214 14.88 0.62 -13.88
CA GLY A 214 16.24 0.91 -14.31
C GLY A 214 16.39 2.19 -15.11
N ASN A 215 15.32 2.86 -15.53
CA ASN A 215 15.40 4.15 -16.21
C ASN A 215 14.14 5.02 -16.04
N GLU A 216 14.20 6.24 -16.57
CA GLU A 216 13.03 7.13 -16.66
C GLU A 216 11.84 6.45 -17.34
N PRO A 217 10.62 6.61 -16.80
CA PRO A 217 9.45 5.93 -17.34
C PRO A 217 9.08 6.48 -18.71
N GLY A 218 8.67 5.58 -19.59
CA GLY A 218 7.83 5.86 -20.74
C GLY A 218 6.37 5.46 -20.46
N SER A 219 5.57 5.44 -21.52
CA SER A 219 4.23 4.86 -21.56
C SER A 219 4.02 4.16 -22.90
N CYS A 220 2.88 3.50 -23.08
CA CYS A 220 2.54 2.93 -24.39
C CYS A 220 2.29 3.98 -25.46
N ALA A 221 1.85 5.18 -25.07
CA ALA A 221 1.74 6.32 -25.98
C ALA A 221 3.12 6.93 -26.29
N ILE A 222 4.04 6.94 -25.32
CA ILE A 222 5.37 7.55 -25.42
C ILE A 222 6.41 6.56 -24.88
N GLN A 223 6.81 5.60 -25.71
CA GLN A 223 7.72 4.52 -25.27
C GLN A 223 9.09 5.01 -24.82
N THR A 224 9.61 6.06 -25.46
CA THR A 224 10.88 6.67 -25.07
C THR A 224 10.73 8.18 -25.16
N PRO A 225 10.64 8.90 -24.03
CA PRO A 225 10.51 10.34 -24.06
C PRO A 225 11.78 10.96 -24.68
N ILE A 226 11.62 11.68 -25.79
CA ILE A 226 12.75 12.27 -26.54
C ILE A 226 12.98 13.75 -26.19
N ASN A 227 12.14 14.34 -25.36
CA ASN A 227 12.25 15.73 -24.92
C ASN A 227 11.60 15.93 -23.54
N ALA A 228 11.84 17.09 -22.93
CA ALA A 228 11.38 17.40 -21.57
C ALA A 228 9.85 17.39 -21.40
N ILE A 229 9.08 17.75 -22.44
CA ILE A 229 7.60 17.74 -22.38
C ILE A 229 7.10 16.31 -22.30
N GLN A 230 7.64 15.43 -23.16
CA GLN A 230 7.30 14.01 -23.14
C GLN A 230 7.73 13.33 -21.85
N LEU A 231 8.93 13.65 -21.35
CA LEU A 231 9.42 13.10 -20.08
C LEU A 231 8.54 13.53 -18.91
N ALA A 232 8.13 14.80 -18.86
CA ALA A 232 7.20 15.28 -17.83
C ALA A 232 5.83 14.57 -17.94
N THR A 233 5.36 14.29 -19.16
CA THR A 233 4.11 13.57 -19.40
C THR A 233 4.19 12.14 -18.87
N THR A 234 5.22 11.37 -19.26
CA THR A 234 5.33 9.96 -18.86
C THR A 234 5.63 9.78 -17.38
N ARG A 235 6.34 10.73 -16.76
CA ARG A 235 6.47 10.79 -15.30
C ARG A 235 5.13 11.02 -14.61
N GLN A 236 4.32 11.97 -15.11
CA GLN A 236 3.01 12.20 -14.55
C GLN A 236 2.10 10.98 -14.73
N ASP A 237 2.09 10.35 -15.90
CA ASP A 237 1.32 9.12 -16.15
C ASP A 237 1.70 8.01 -15.14
N THR A 238 2.99 7.92 -14.77
CA THR A 238 3.47 6.93 -13.80
C THR A 238 3.02 7.28 -12.39
N VAL A 239 3.10 8.56 -12.00
CA VAL A 239 2.58 9.03 -10.71
C VAL A 239 1.08 8.76 -10.61
N ASP A 240 0.31 9.09 -11.64
CA ASP A 240 -1.15 8.86 -11.66
C ASP A 240 -1.48 7.37 -11.51
N ALA A 241 -0.70 6.48 -12.11
CA ALA A 241 -0.85 5.02 -11.94
C ALA A 241 -0.54 4.56 -10.50
N ILE A 242 0.49 5.14 -9.86
CA ILE A 242 0.82 4.88 -8.46
C ILE A 242 -0.29 5.38 -7.52
N THR A 243 -0.78 6.61 -7.74
CA THR A 243 -1.90 7.18 -6.97
C THR A 243 -3.16 6.31 -7.13
N ALA A 244 -3.43 5.80 -8.34
CA ALA A 244 -4.54 4.88 -8.59
C ALA A 244 -4.36 3.54 -7.85
N ALA A 245 -3.15 2.99 -7.80
CA ALA A 245 -2.84 1.78 -7.05
C ALA A 245 -3.07 1.97 -5.54
N TYR A 246 -2.61 3.09 -4.97
CA TYR A 246 -2.88 3.42 -3.58
C TYR A 246 -4.37 3.57 -3.30
N ALA A 247 -5.12 4.23 -4.19
CA ALA A 247 -6.58 4.35 -4.09
C ALA A 247 -7.32 3.01 -4.16
N ALA A 248 -6.72 2.00 -4.83
CA ALA A 248 -7.20 0.61 -4.85
C ALA A 248 -6.81 -0.19 -3.58
N GLY A 249 -6.09 0.42 -2.63
CA GLY A 249 -5.63 -0.21 -1.40
C GLY A 249 -4.26 -0.88 -1.50
N PHE A 250 -3.49 -0.58 -2.55
CA PHE A 250 -2.16 -1.17 -2.78
C PHE A 250 -1.07 -0.09 -2.71
N PRO A 251 -0.46 0.15 -1.54
CA PRO A 251 0.68 1.04 -1.45
C PRO A 251 1.81 0.57 -2.37
N THR A 252 2.57 1.53 -2.91
CA THR A 252 3.66 1.28 -3.86
C THR A 252 4.99 1.78 -3.31
N LEU A 253 5.97 0.89 -3.24
CA LEU A 253 7.35 1.17 -2.86
C LEU A 253 8.22 1.27 -4.11
N VAL A 254 9.14 2.24 -4.17
CA VAL A 254 9.88 2.56 -5.39
C VAL A 254 11.38 2.33 -5.23
N ILE A 255 11.95 1.48 -6.08
CA ILE A 255 13.39 1.22 -6.16
C ILE A 255 13.91 1.64 -7.54
N SER A 256 14.83 2.59 -7.57
CA SER A 256 15.63 2.91 -8.76
C SER A 256 16.86 1.99 -8.81
N VAL A 257 17.04 1.28 -9.91
CA VAL A 257 18.19 0.40 -10.18
C VAL A 257 19.22 1.17 -11.01
N GLY A 258 20.10 1.88 -10.31
CA GLY A 258 21.08 2.84 -10.85
C GLY A 258 20.68 4.31 -10.65
N GLU A 259 21.57 5.24 -11.00
CA GLU A 259 21.43 6.69 -10.76
C GLU A 259 20.81 7.48 -11.93
N VAL A 260 19.98 6.83 -12.75
CA VAL A 260 19.53 7.43 -14.02
C VAL A 260 18.14 8.09 -13.96
N ILE A 261 17.47 8.03 -12.80
CA ILE A 261 16.14 8.60 -12.58
C ILE A 261 16.26 9.85 -11.71
N ASP A 262 15.56 10.91 -12.09
CA ASP A 262 15.54 12.18 -11.35
C ASP A 262 14.99 12.00 -9.92
N PRO A 263 15.75 12.38 -8.88
CA PRO A 263 15.35 12.20 -7.49
C PRO A 263 14.03 12.93 -7.14
N ALA A 264 13.74 14.06 -7.78
CA ALA A 264 12.50 14.79 -7.55
C ALA A 264 11.26 13.98 -8.01
N PHE A 265 11.39 13.23 -9.10
CA PHE A 265 10.35 12.31 -9.54
C PHE A 265 10.22 11.10 -8.61
N LEU A 266 11.33 10.51 -8.18
CA LEU A 266 11.31 9.38 -7.24
C LEU A 266 10.63 9.74 -5.91
N GLN A 267 10.92 10.91 -5.35
CA GLN A 267 10.28 11.37 -4.12
C GLN A 267 8.77 11.57 -4.31
N LEU A 268 8.37 12.17 -5.43
CA LEU A 268 6.94 12.34 -5.74
C LEU A 268 6.24 10.98 -5.86
N ALA A 269 6.83 10.04 -6.60
CA ALA A 269 6.29 8.70 -6.76
C ALA A 269 6.16 7.95 -5.42
N ALA A 270 7.16 8.05 -4.54
CA ALA A 270 7.13 7.43 -3.22
C ALA A 270 6.07 8.05 -2.30
N ASN A 271 5.95 9.39 -2.29
CA ASN A 271 4.93 10.08 -1.51
C ASN A 271 3.51 9.66 -1.94
N GLU A 272 3.25 9.64 -3.25
CA GLU A 272 1.97 9.19 -3.80
C GLU A 272 1.72 7.70 -3.54
N GLY A 273 2.78 6.89 -3.55
CA GLY A 273 2.71 5.45 -3.27
C GLY A 273 2.26 5.10 -1.85
N ILE A 274 2.35 6.02 -0.89
CA ILE A 274 1.87 5.82 0.49
C ILE A 274 0.70 6.74 0.86
N GLY A 275 0.18 7.53 -0.09
CA GLY A 275 -0.89 8.49 0.16
C GLY A 275 -0.49 9.67 1.04
N HIS A 276 0.77 10.12 0.92
CA HIS A 276 1.34 11.24 1.66
C HIS A 276 0.42 12.47 1.65
N GLN A 277 0.22 13.08 2.83
CA GLN A 277 -0.55 14.30 3.02
C GLN A 277 0.35 15.49 3.35
N ALA A 278 -0.20 16.69 3.16
CA ALA A 278 0.52 17.91 3.51
C ALA A 278 0.88 17.96 5.00
N GLY A 279 2.18 17.90 5.30
CA GLY A 279 2.71 17.90 6.66
C GLY A 279 3.34 16.58 7.09
N ASP A 280 3.08 15.50 6.34
CA ASP A 280 3.70 14.20 6.57
C ASP A 280 5.20 14.25 6.24
N PRO A 281 6.05 13.45 6.91
CA PRO A 281 7.44 13.27 6.49
C PRO A 281 7.49 12.66 5.08
N ASP A 282 8.54 12.98 4.33
CA ASP A 282 8.78 12.40 3.01
C ASP A 282 8.88 10.88 3.09
N ALA A 283 8.19 10.19 2.17
CA ALA A 283 8.24 8.74 2.04
C ALA A 283 9.64 8.27 1.61
N PRO A 284 10.12 7.13 2.09
CA PRO A 284 11.37 6.57 1.61
C PRO A 284 11.24 6.10 0.15
N TYR A 285 12.32 6.30 -0.61
CA TYR A 285 12.57 5.61 -1.86
C TYR A 285 14.02 5.14 -1.87
N TRP A 286 14.32 4.13 -2.68
CA TRP A 286 15.65 3.55 -2.73
C TRP A 286 16.30 3.80 -4.07
N VAL A 287 17.59 4.13 -4.03
CA VAL A 287 18.45 4.19 -5.21
C VAL A 287 19.57 3.19 -4.99
N ALA A 288 19.53 2.10 -5.75
CA ALA A 288 20.52 1.05 -5.67
C ALA A 288 21.55 1.19 -6.80
N THR A 289 22.75 1.63 -6.45
CA THR A 289 23.83 1.88 -7.44
C THR A 289 24.81 0.70 -7.55
N ASP A 290 24.63 -0.30 -6.70
CA ASP A 290 25.34 -1.57 -6.70
C ASP A 290 24.43 -2.68 -6.16
N ARG A 291 24.92 -3.92 -6.16
CA ARG A 291 24.18 -5.10 -5.70
C ARG A 291 23.89 -5.10 -4.20
N GLU A 292 24.78 -4.53 -3.40
CA GLU A 292 24.62 -4.52 -1.94
C GLU A 292 23.51 -3.54 -1.53
N GLN A 293 23.47 -2.36 -2.14
CA GLN A 293 22.39 -1.40 -1.93
C GLN A 293 21.04 -1.95 -2.39
N LEU A 294 21.01 -2.71 -3.49
CA LEU A 294 19.79 -3.34 -3.97
C LEU A 294 19.27 -4.39 -2.97
N ARG A 295 20.17 -5.22 -2.47
CA ARG A 295 19.88 -6.20 -1.42
C ARG A 295 19.38 -5.55 -0.13
N MET A 296 20.04 -4.48 0.31
CA MET A 296 19.62 -3.71 1.49
C MET A 296 18.22 -3.10 1.30
N ALA A 297 17.96 -2.45 0.16
CA ALA A 297 16.65 -1.87 -0.14
C ALA A 297 15.55 -2.93 -0.13
N ALA A 298 15.82 -4.07 -0.78
CA ALA A 298 14.87 -5.16 -0.89
C ALA A 298 14.60 -5.81 0.50
N ALA A 299 15.63 -5.98 1.33
CA ALA A 299 15.50 -6.45 2.71
C ALA A 299 14.72 -5.46 3.60
N GLU A 300 14.96 -4.16 3.47
CA GLU A 300 14.24 -3.12 4.21
C GLU A 300 12.74 -3.09 3.84
N ILE A 301 12.42 -3.19 2.56
CA ILE A 301 11.03 -3.22 2.06
C ILE A 301 10.24 -4.40 2.61
N THR A 302 10.89 -5.54 2.79
CA THR A 302 10.25 -6.77 3.25
C THR A 302 10.35 -6.99 4.75
N ALA A 303 11.06 -6.10 5.46
CA ALA A 303 11.04 -6.09 6.91
C ALA A 303 9.60 -5.90 7.39
N THR A 304 9.09 -6.90 8.10
CA THR A 304 7.76 -6.83 8.68
C THR A 304 7.82 -5.90 9.88
N HIS A 305 7.09 -4.80 9.79
CA HIS A 305 6.82 -3.92 10.92
C HIS A 305 5.33 -3.97 11.24
N ARG A 306 4.97 -4.72 12.29
CA ARG A 306 3.78 -4.47 13.10
C ARG A 306 4.02 -3.17 13.86
N ALA A 307 2.97 -2.37 13.99
CA ALA A 307 3.01 -1.19 14.85
C ALA A 307 3.43 -1.61 16.27
N CYS A 308 4.27 -0.78 16.89
CA CYS A 308 4.65 -0.93 18.28
C CYS A 308 3.89 0.04 19.19
N ASP A 309 3.03 0.86 18.59
CA ASP A 309 2.14 1.78 19.27
C ASP A 309 0.71 1.21 19.24
N PHE A 310 0.11 1.09 20.42
CA PHE A 310 -1.21 0.50 20.61
C PHE A 310 -2.11 1.53 21.28
N PRO A 311 -3.26 1.88 20.67
CA PRO A 311 -4.19 2.80 21.30
C PRO A 311 -4.78 2.19 22.57
N ILE A 312 -4.95 3.01 23.59
CA ILE A 312 -5.60 2.68 24.86
C ILE A 312 -6.91 3.46 24.93
N ASP A 313 -8.02 2.76 25.17
CA ASP A 313 -9.35 3.36 25.22
C ASP A 313 -9.48 4.37 26.36
N ASP A 314 -9.00 4.00 27.56
CA ASP A 314 -9.04 4.82 28.75
C ASP A 314 -7.66 5.44 29.04
N PRO A 315 -7.54 6.79 29.09
CA PRO A 315 -6.27 7.44 29.33
C PRO A 315 -5.63 7.04 30.66
N ILE A 316 -4.33 6.72 30.63
CA ILE A 316 -3.51 6.44 31.80
C ILE A 316 -2.76 7.72 32.18
N SER A 317 -2.82 8.10 33.46
CA SER A 317 -2.00 9.23 33.95
C SER A 317 -0.58 8.79 34.25
N ASP A 318 0.37 9.71 34.18
CA ASP A 318 1.78 9.47 34.48
C ASP A 318 2.00 8.89 35.90
N GLU A 319 1.12 9.22 36.86
CA GLU A 319 1.19 8.66 38.21
C GLU A 319 0.70 7.20 38.29
N LEU A 320 -0.22 6.81 37.40
CA LEU A 320 -0.77 5.46 37.35
C LEU A 320 0.11 4.51 36.53
N ALA A 321 0.80 5.02 35.51
CA ALA A 321 1.61 4.19 34.59
C ALA A 321 2.60 3.23 35.30
N PRO A 322 3.33 3.63 36.35
CA PRO A 322 4.24 2.73 37.07
C PRO A 322 3.54 1.59 37.83
N SER A 323 2.22 1.67 38.05
CA SER A 323 1.41 0.61 38.65
C SER A 323 0.92 -0.42 37.63
N CYS A 324 1.01 -0.11 36.33
CA CYS A 324 0.56 -0.98 35.27
C CYS A 324 1.57 -2.09 35.00
N GLN A 325 1.04 -3.28 34.72
CA GLN A 325 1.80 -4.43 34.26
C GLN A 325 1.47 -4.67 32.79
N VAL A 326 2.50 -4.63 31.94
CA VAL A 326 2.42 -5.02 30.53
C VAL A 326 3.08 -6.37 30.34
N LEU A 327 2.37 -7.28 29.68
CA LEU A 327 2.81 -8.63 29.35
C LEU A 327 2.80 -8.79 27.83
N VAL A 328 3.86 -9.36 27.27
CA VAL A 328 3.91 -9.84 25.88
C VAL A 328 4.09 -11.35 25.92
N ASN A 329 3.12 -12.10 25.41
CA ASN A 329 3.06 -13.56 25.51
C ASN A 329 3.24 -14.07 26.96
N GLY A 330 2.69 -13.32 27.93
CA GLY A 330 2.82 -13.61 29.36
C GLY A 330 4.17 -13.24 29.99
N ALA A 331 5.13 -12.72 29.22
CA ALA A 331 6.40 -12.22 29.73
C ALA A 331 6.26 -10.74 30.14
N PRO A 332 6.61 -10.36 31.38
CA PRO A 332 6.46 -8.98 31.83
C PRO A 332 7.51 -8.05 31.22
N LEU A 333 7.07 -6.86 30.83
CA LEU A 333 7.91 -5.76 30.39
C LEU A 333 8.03 -4.68 31.47
N MET A 334 9.17 -4.03 31.53
CA MET A 334 9.43 -2.95 32.48
C MET A 334 9.04 -1.60 31.89
N TYR A 335 8.37 -0.75 32.69
CA TYR A 335 8.01 0.62 32.31
C TYR A 335 9.26 1.50 32.21
N GLU A 336 9.34 2.34 31.18
CA GLU A 336 10.48 3.23 30.85
C GLU A 336 11.82 2.50 30.60
N ASP A 337 11.78 1.19 30.29
CA ASP A 337 12.97 0.45 29.87
C ASP A 337 13.16 0.54 28.35
N PRO A 338 14.40 0.75 27.84
CA PRO A 338 14.67 0.82 26.41
C PRO A 338 14.25 -0.41 25.60
N ASP A 339 14.14 -1.57 26.25
CA ASP A 339 13.66 -2.84 25.69
C ASP A 339 12.30 -3.27 26.30
N GLY A 340 11.57 -2.32 26.90
CA GLY A 340 10.30 -2.52 27.60
C GLY A 340 9.13 -1.79 26.94
N TRP A 341 8.43 -0.95 27.72
CA TRP A 341 7.28 -0.17 27.24
C TRP A 341 7.21 1.22 27.87
N ASP A 342 6.49 2.14 27.23
CA ASP A 342 6.32 3.53 27.64
C ASP A 342 4.96 4.09 27.19
N LEU A 343 4.63 5.30 27.64
CA LEU A 343 3.44 6.07 27.25
C LEU A 343 3.87 7.41 26.64
N PRO A 344 4.11 7.50 25.31
CA PRO A 344 4.41 8.79 24.67
C PRO A 344 3.29 9.82 24.86
N ASP A 345 2.06 9.35 25.09
CA ASP A 345 0.91 10.13 25.54
C ASP A 345 -0.04 9.23 26.37
N PRO A 346 -1.03 9.81 27.09
CA PRO A 346 -1.92 9.06 27.96
C PRO A 346 -2.74 7.94 27.29
N GLN A 347 -2.86 7.92 25.95
CA GLN A 347 -3.70 6.98 25.21
C GLN A 347 -2.91 6.06 24.27
N THR A 348 -1.59 6.00 24.40
CA THR A 348 -0.76 5.17 23.52
C THR A 348 0.21 4.34 24.36
N LEU A 349 0.08 3.01 24.30
CA LEU A 349 1.12 2.09 24.78
C LEU A 349 2.15 1.89 23.68
N GLN A 350 3.40 2.26 23.94
CA GLN A 350 4.50 2.04 23.02
C GLN A 350 5.42 0.94 23.54
N LEU A 351 5.61 -0.12 22.76
CA LEU A 351 6.67 -1.10 22.99
C LEU A 351 8.01 -0.55 22.45
N GLN A 352 9.09 -0.72 23.21
CA GLN A 352 10.41 -0.21 22.85
C GLN A 352 11.41 -1.34 22.60
N GLY A 353 12.41 -1.09 21.75
CA GLY A 353 13.56 -1.98 21.53
C GLY A 353 13.17 -3.44 21.31
N ALA A 354 13.77 -4.34 22.08
CA ALA A 354 13.54 -5.77 21.96
C ALA A 354 12.08 -6.21 22.19
N ALA A 355 11.29 -5.45 22.96
CA ALA A 355 9.86 -5.75 23.11
C ALA A 355 9.11 -5.53 21.79
N CYS A 356 9.35 -4.40 21.13
CA CYS A 356 8.81 -4.11 19.80
C CYS A 356 9.27 -5.14 18.76
N ASP A 357 10.55 -5.53 18.78
CA ASP A 357 11.07 -6.56 17.87
C ASP A 357 10.41 -7.94 18.11
N SER A 358 10.09 -8.26 19.36
CA SER A 358 9.51 -9.56 19.73
C SER A 358 8.10 -9.80 19.17
N ILE A 359 7.36 -8.71 18.88
CA ILE A 359 5.98 -8.82 18.42
C ILE A 359 5.85 -8.91 16.90
N GLN A 360 6.96 -8.74 16.16
CA GLN A 360 6.94 -8.58 14.70
C GLN A 360 6.43 -9.83 13.97
N ASN A 361 6.56 -11.01 14.58
CA ASN A 361 6.26 -12.29 13.94
C ASN A 361 5.36 -13.17 14.82
N GLY A 362 4.60 -14.05 14.16
CA GLY A 362 3.80 -15.07 14.85
C GLY A 362 2.55 -14.57 15.57
N LEU A 363 1.91 -15.46 16.34
CA LEU A 363 0.78 -15.11 17.18
C LEU A 363 1.32 -14.47 18.47
N VAL A 364 0.85 -13.26 18.78
CA VAL A 364 1.33 -12.51 19.94
C VAL A 364 0.14 -11.98 20.73
N ALA A 365 0.13 -12.22 22.03
CA ALA A 365 -0.81 -11.59 22.96
C ALA A 365 -0.11 -10.46 23.71
N ILE A 366 -0.72 -9.28 23.74
CA ILE A 366 -0.29 -8.12 24.51
C ILE A 366 -1.39 -7.83 25.54
N ASP A 367 -1.04 -7.90 26.82
CA ASP A 367 -1.97 -7.64 27.91
C ASP A 367 -1.41 -6.52 28.79
N MET A 368 -2.22 -5.51 29.09
CA MET A 368 -1.92 -4.48 30.07
C MET A 368 -3.01 -4.44 31.14
N THR A 369 -2.58 -4.46 32.40
CA THR A 369 -3.47 -4.32 33.56
C THR A 369 -2.90 -3.31 34.53
N CYS A 370 -3.68 -2.27 34.86
CA CYS A 370 -3.32 -1.26 35.87
C CYS A 370 -4.03 -1.52 37.20
N ASP A 371 -3.38 -1.15 38.31
CA ASP A 371 -3.97 -1.19 39.65
C ASP A 371 -4.45 0.20 40.06
N CYS A 372 -5.77 0.43 40.03
CA CYS A 372 -6.35 1.72 40.40
C CYS A 372 -6.40 1.98 41.91
N ASP A 373 -6.08 0.98 42.73
CA ASP A 373 -6.06 1.11 44.19
C ASP A 373 -4.64 1.37 44.74
N ALA A 374 -3.63 1.50 43.87
CA ALA A 374 -2.20 1.60 44.20
C ALA A 374 -1.74 2.95 44.78
#